data_AF-A0A6S7KEC7-F1
#
_entry.id   AF-A0A6S7KEC7-F1
#
_cell.length_a   1.000
_cell.length_b   1.000
_cell.length_c   1.000
_cell.angle_alpha   90.00
_cell.angle_beta   90.00
_cell.angle_gamma   90.00
#
_symmetry.space_group_name_H-M   'P 1'
#
loop_
_entity.id
_entity.type
_entity.pdbx_description
1 polymer ?
#
loop_
_entity_poly.entity_id
_entity_poly.type
_entity_poly.pdbx_seq_one_letter_code
_entity_poly.pdbx_strand_id
1 'polypeptide(L)'
;MYLPPIPSDSETAAEIFCMTIWSGWFAFDMGYISIFTCVSLTIERWIAVVKPKTYRSLKPKHAAVAVILVWFWGIAVNTTTFLRIEYDPDKNLCRWTPFPFAARVFPWIDLTVQSIIPYTTMVVLYTHIYFRMKSLPQISSNRDPQLKKITVVAMLACAALIIGWLPGRITFMLSKYGYLSTKSILHNSFVMTTFCNSCVNPALYGMCSSRFRAEYKIVFNKVSKLC
;
A
#
# COMPACT_ATOMS: atom_id res chain seq x y z
N MET A 1 -17.70 4.06 10.76
CA MET A 1 -17.21 5.23 10.01
C MET A 1 -18.45 6.02 9.59
N TYR A 2 -18.57 7.28 10.00
CA TYR A 2 -19.70 8.12 9.57
C TYR A 2 -19.42 8.54 8.13
N LEU A 3 -20.23 8.07 7.18
CA LEU A 3 -20.15 8.50 5.79
C LEU A 3 -21.02 9.76 5.62
N PRO A 4 -20.67 10.68 4.72
CA PRO A 4 -21.56 11.78 4.36
C PRO A 4 -22.90 11.23 3.84
N PRO A 5 -24.00 11.99 3.95
CA PRO A 5 -25.24 11.61 3.30
C PRO A 5 -25.05 11.54 1.78
N ILE A 6 -25.77 10.63 1.12
CA ILE A 6 -25.77 10.50 -0.34
C ILE A 6 -26.38 11.78 -0.94
N PRO A 7 -25.74 12.40 -1.97
CA PRO A 7 -26.30 13.56 -2.65
C PRO A 7 -27.69 13.24 -3.23
N SER A 8 -28.68 14.07 -2.93
CA SER A 8 -30.06 13.93 -3.44
C SER A 8 -30.32 14.72 -4.71
N ASP A 9 -29.37 15.56 -5.09
CA ASP A 9 -29.58 16.67 -6.04
C ASP A 9 -29.48 16.20 -7.50
N SER A 10 -28.80 15.07 -7.73
CA SER A 10 -28.61 14.45 -9.03
C SER A 10 -28.29 12.96 -8.86
N GLU A 11 -28.94 12.11 -9.65
CA GLU A 11 -28.68 10.67 -9.71
C GLU A 11 -27.21 10.39 -10.07
N THR A 12 -26.64 11.15 -11.01
CA THR A 12 -25.22 11.04 -11.37
C THR A 12 -24.28 11.39 -10.21
N ALA A 13 -24.65 12.37 -9.38
CA ALA A 13 -23.86 12.71 -8.19
C ALA A 13 -23.93 11.59 -7.13
N ALA A 14 -25.09 10.96 -6.97
CA ALA A 14 -25.28 9.80 -6.09
C ALA A 14 -24.47 8.58 -6.57
N GLU A 15 -24.47 8.30 -7.87
CA GLU A 15 -23.66 7.23 -8.48
C GLU A 15 -22.17 7.44 -8.24
N ILE A 16 -21.66 8.64 -8.53
CA ILE A 16 -20.25 8.99 -8.29
C ILE A 16 -19.91 8.85 -6.81
N PHE A 17 -20.80 9.30 -5.90
CA PHE A 17 -20.62 9.14 -4.47
C PHE A 17 -20.52 7.66 -4.05
N CYS A 18 -21.42 6.81 -4.58
CA CYS A 18 -21.41 5.38 -4.30
C CYS A 18 -20.12 4.71 -4.80
N MET A 19 -19.67 5.08 -5.99
CA MET A 19 -18.48 4.53 -6.63
C MET A 19 -17.18 4.95 -5.92
N THR A 20 -17.10 6.19 -5.42
CA THR A 20 -15.84 6.77 -4.92
C THR A 20 -15.71 6.78 -3.40
N ILE A 21 -16.72 7.30 -2.70
CA ILE A 21 -16.67 7.57 -1.24
C ILE A 21 -17.23 6.39 -0.47
N TRP A 22 -18.45 5.94 -0.81
CA TRP A 22 -19.12 4.86 -0.06
C TRP A 22 -18.37 3.53 -0.14
N SER A 23 -17.86 3.20 -1.32
CA SER A 23 -17.06 2.00 -1.56
C SER A 23 -15.68 2.03 -0.89
N GLY A 24 -15.23 3.21 -0.46
CA GLY A 24 -13.86 3.46 -0.03
C GLY A 24 -12.83 3.38 -1.17
N TRP A 25 -13.26 3.41 -2.43
CA TRP A 25 -12.39 3.22 -3.60
C TRP A 25 -11.16 4.12 -3.53
N PHE A 26 -11.34 5.42 -3.28
CA PHE A 26 -10.23 6.38 -3.21
C PHE A 26 -9.21 6.03 -2.13
N ALA A 27 -9.69 5.67 -0.93
CA ALA A 27 -8.83 5.38 0.20
C ALA A 27 -8.04 4.07 0.00
N PHE A 28 -8.69 3.05 -0.56
CA PHE A 28 -8.03 1.81 -0.93
C PHE A 28 -7.08 1.98 -2.11
N ASP A 29 -7.43 2.82 -3.10
CA ASP A 29 -6.60 3.11 -4.28
C ASP A 29 -5.24 3.68 -3.88
N MET A 30 -5.25 4.73 -3.04
CA MET A 30 -4.04 5.34 -2.49
C MET A 30 -3.20 4.31 -1.72
N GLY A 31 -3.87 3.39 -1.02
CA GLY A 31 -3.23 2.27 -0.36
C GLY A 31 -2.54 1.30 -1.33
N TYR A 32 -3.20 0.91 -2.42
CA TYR A 32 -2.59 0.04 -3.44
C TYR A 32 -1.42 0.73 -4.15
N ILE A 33 -1.56 2.02 -4.49
CA ILE A 33 -0.47 2.83 -5.05
C ILE A 33 0.73 2.82 -4.10
N SER A 34 0.51 2.95 -2.78
CA SER A 34 1.57 2.82 -1.78
C SER A 34 2.23 1.44 -1.80
N ILE A 35 1.45 0.35 -1.86
CA ILE A 35 1.98 -1.02 -1.96
C ILE A 35 2.85 -1.20 -3.21
N PHE A 36 2.36 -0.79 -4.39
CA PHE A 36 3.12 -0.91 -5.65
C PHE A 36 4.34 0.03 -5.69
N THR A 37 4.27 1.18 -5.02
CA THR A 37 5.45 2.04 -4.80
C THR A 37 6.49 1.31 -3.97
N CYS A 38 6.10 0.64 -2.88
CA CYS A 38 7.01 -0.19 -2.07
C CYS A 38 7.62 -1.35 -2.88
N VAL A 39 6.88 -1.97 -3.80
CA VAL A 39 7.44 -3.00 -4.71
C VAL A 39 8.51 -2.38 -5.59
N SER A 40 8.21 -1.23 -6.19
CA SER A 40 9.15 -0.49 -7.06
C SER A 40 10.41 -0.07 -6.31
N LEU A 41 10.27 0.44 -5.09
CA LEU A 41 11.40 0.75 -4.20
C LEU A 41 12.22 -0.50 -3.87
N THR A 42 11.55 -1.64 -3.64
CA THR A 42 12.23 -2.91 -3.36
C THR A 42 13.03 -3.38 -4.57
N ILE A 43 12.48 -3.27 -5.78
CA ILE A 43 13.18 -3.57 -7.04
C ILE A 43 14.39 -2.65 -7.21
N GLU A 44 14.23 -1.34 -6.98
CA GLU A 44 15.33 -0.37 -7.04
C GLU A 44 16.47 -0.76 -6.09
N ARG A 45 16.15 -1.11 -4.84
CA ARG A 45 17.14 -1.56 -3.84
C ARG A 45 17.78 -2.87 -4.23
N TRP A 46 17.02 -3.81 -4.78
CA TRP A 46 17.54 -5.07 -5.30
C TRP A 46 18.55 -4.83 -6.43
N ILE A 47 18.25 -3.94 -7.38
CA ILE A 47 19.17 -3.55 -8.45
C ILE A 47 20.43 -2.91 -7.86
N ALA A 48 20.30 -2.01 -6.88
CA ALA A 48 21.43 -1.36 -6.22
C ALA A 48 22.39 -2.35 -5.55
N VAL A 49 21.85 -3.38 -4.88
CA VAL A 49 22.65 -4.38 -4.15
C VAL A 49 23.21 -5.46 -5.08
N VAL A 50 22.39 -6.00 -5.96
CA VAL A 50 22.72 -7.17 -6.80
C VAL A 50 23.43 -6.77 -8.09
N LYS A 51 23.03 -5.65 -8.72
CA LYS A 51 23.54 -5.17 -10.02
C LYS A 51 24.05 -3.72 -9.96
N PRO A 52 25.15 -3.41 -9.25
CA PRO A 52 25.62 -2.04 -9.05
C PRO A 52 25.94 -1.28 -10.34
N LYS A 53 26.45 -1.96 -11.38
CA LYS A 53 26.74 -1.35 -12.69
C LYS A 53 25.46 -0.85 -13.35
N THR A 54 24.41 -1.67 -13.34
CA THR A 54 23.09 -1.28 -13.84
C THR A 54 22.51 -0.14 -13.01
N TYR A 55 22.63 -0.19 -11.68
CA TYR A 55 22.17 0.89 -10.81
C TYR A 55 22.81 2.24 -11.14
N ARG A 56 24.13 2.28 -11.41
CA ARG A 56 24.83 3.51 -11.83
C ARG A 56 24.33 4.08 -13.16
N SER A 57 23.73 3.26 -14.02
CA SER A 57 23.14 3.72 -15.29
C SER A 57 21.71 4.25 -15.13
N LEU A 58 21.05 4.00 -13.99
CA LEU A 58 19.71 4.50 -13.72
C LEU A 58 19.73 6.01 -13.55
N LYS A 59 19.02 6.69 -14.45
CA LYS A 59 18.78 8.14 -14.40
C LYS A 59 17.43 8.46 -13.71
N PRO A 60 17.26 9.67 -13.13
CA PRO A 60 16.01 10.11 -12.51
C PRO A 60 14.76 9.95 -13.39
N LYS A 61 14.90 10.12 -14.71
CA LYS A 61 13.80 9.89 -15.67
C LYS A 61 13.17 8.50 -15.59
N HIS A 62 13.96 7.46 -15.28
CA HIS A 62 13.43 6.10 -15.17
C HIS A 62 12.61 5.94 -13.89
N ALA A 63 13.00 6.62 -12.80
CA ALA A 63 12.22 6.65 -11.58
C ALA A 63 10.90 7.39 -11.79
N ALA A 64 10.90 8.51 -12.51
CA ALA A 64 9.67 9.23 -12.87
C ALA A 64 8.71 8.35 -13.69
N VAL A 65 9.22 7.65 -14.70
CA VAL A 65 8.42 6.69 -15.49
C VAL A 65 7.88 5.57 -14.61
N ALA A 66 8.69 5.00 -13.72
CA ALA A 66 8.23 3.95 -12.80
C ALA A 66 7.10 4.44 -11.89
N VAL A 67 7.19 5.66 -11.35
CA VAL A 67 6.12 6.25 -10.54
C VAL A 67 4.84 6.40 -11.36
N ILE A 68 4.92 6.95 -12.57
CA ILE A 68 3.75 7.10 -13.45
C ILE A 68 3.10 5.74 -13.72
N LEU A 69 3.89 4.71 -14.04
CA LEU A 69 3.39 3.35 -14.27
C LEU A 69 2.73 2.76 -13.03
N VAL A 70 3.29 2.98 -11.84
CA VAL A 70 2.70 2.54 -10.57
C VAL A 70 1.33 3.17 -10.33
N TRP A 71 1.18 4.46 -10.61
CA TRP A 71 -0.11 5.15 -10.46
C TRP A 71 -1.16 4.61 -11.43
N PHE A 72 -0.81 4.50 -12.71
CA PHE A 72 -1.71 3.91 -13.70
C PHE A 72 -2.11 2.48 -13.34
N TRP A 73 -1.15 1.68 -12.89
CA TRP A 73 -1.41 0.31 -12.47
C TRP A 73 -2.32 0.25 -11.23
N GLY A 74 -2.06 1.08 -10.21
CA GLY A 74 -2.89 1.15 -8.99
C GLY A 74 -4.36 1.43 -9.31
N ILE A 75 -4.60 2.46 -10.13
CA ILE A 75 -5.96 2.83 -10.56
C ILE A 75 -6.60 1.70 -11.38
N ALA A 76 -5.85 1.12 -12.33
CA ALA A 76 -6.36 0.06 -13.19
C ALA A 76 -6.82 -1.17 -12.40
N VAL A 77 -6.02 -1.63 -11.42
CA VAL A 77 -6.37 -2.82 -10.64
C VAL A 77 -7.54 -2.61 -9.68
N ASN A 78 -7.83 -1.37 -9.29
CA ASN A 78 -8.95 -1.04 -8.40
C ASN A 78 -10.24 -0.71 -9.18
N THR A 79 -10.18 -0.60 -10.50
CA THR A 79 -11.33 -0.31 -11.37
C THR A 79 -12.40 -1.41 -11.31
N THR A 80 -12.05 -2.64 -10.94
CA THR A 80 -12.98 -3.77 -10.72
C THR A 80 -14.07 -3.45 -9.68
N THR A 81 -13.81 -2.50 -8.79
CA THR A 81 -14.75 -2.01 -7.78
C THR A 81 -15.96 -1.31 -8.40
N PHE A 82 -15.76 -0.52 -9.47
CA PHE A 82 -16.85 0.20 -10.13
C PHE A 82 -17.86 -0.74 -10.80
N LEU A 83 -17.40 -1.91 -11.28
CA LEU A 83 -18.26 -2.94 -11.85
C LEU A 83 -19.13 -3.67 -10.81
N ARG A 84 -18.93 -3.39 -9.52
CA ARG A 84 -19.57 -4.10 -8.42
C ARG A 84 -20.48 -3.21 -7.56
N ILE A 85 -20.68 -1.96 -7.95
CA ILE A 85 -21.44 -0.98 -7.17
C ILE A 85 -22.58 -0.44 -8.02
N GLU A 86 -23.74 -0.34 -7.41
CA GLU A 86 -24.94 0.23 -8.01
C GLU A 86 -25.61 1.16 -7.00
N TYR A 87 -26.10 2.28 -7.49
CA TYR A 87 -26.99 3.16 -6.74
C TYR A 87 -28.43 2.69 -6.96
N ASP A 88 -29.20 2.54 -5.87
CA ASP A 88 -30.61 2.17 -5.88
C ASP A 88 -31.43 3.46 -5.64
N PRO A 89 -32.04 4.05 -6.70
CA PRO A 89 -32.75 5.33 -6.58
C PRO A 89 -33.99 5.24 -5.69
N ASP A 90 -34.69 4.10 -5.74
CA ASP A 90 -35.94 3.88 -4.99
C ASP A 90 -35.70 3.88 -3.48
N LYS A 91 -34.55 3.34 -3.05
CA LYS A 91 -34.19 3.23 -1.63
C LYS A 91 -33.16 4.27 -1.19
N ASN A 92 -32.71 5.12 -2.11
CA ASN A 92 -31.61 6.07 -1.92
C ASN A 92 -30.41 5.44 -1.19
N LEU A 93 -29.93 4.30 -1.68
CA LEU A 93 -28.81 3.58 -1.07
C LEU A 93 -27.82 3.05 -2.09
N CYS A 94 -26.55 2.98 -1.69
CA CYS A 94 -25.52 2.29 -2.43
C CYS A 94 -25.54 0.81 -2.06
N ARG A 95 -25.49 -0.08 -3.05
CA ARG A 95 -25.42 -1.53 -2.84
C ARG A 95 -24.33 -2.16 -3.70
N TRP A 96 -23.82 -3.29 -3.21
CA TRP A 96 -22.96 -4.14 -4.02
C TRP A 96 -23.82 -4.95 -5.00
N THR A 97 -23.51 -4.91 -6.30
CA THR A 97 -24.26 -5.65 -7.31
C THR A 97 -24.07 -7.17 -7.16
N PRO A 98 -25.13 -7.97 -7.30
CA PRO A 98 -25.12 -9.41 -7.06
C PRO A 98 -24.70 -10.25 -8.29
N PHE A 99 -23.87 -9.73 -9.20
CA PHE A 99 -23.42 -10.51 -10.36
C PHE A 99 -22.75 -11.82 -9.93
N PRO A 100 -23.35 -13.01 -10.15
CA PRO A 100 -22.92 -14.24 -9.47
C PRO A 100 -21.50 -14.67 -9.82
N PHE A 101 -21.11 -14.50 -11.09
CA PHE A 101 -19.77 -14.81 -11.57
C PHE A 101 -18.74 -13.79 -11.05
N ALA A 102 -19.02 -12.49 -11.21
CA ALA A 102 -18.13 -11.41 -10.76
C ALA A 102 -17.93 -11.39 -9.24
N ALA A 103 -19.00 -11.66 -8.48
CA ALA A 103 -18.98 -11.72 -7.01
C ALA A 103 -18.10 -12.87 -6.49
N ARG A 104 -17.93 -13.95 -7.26
CA ARG A 104 -17.06 -15.08 -6.89
C ARG A 104 -15.63 -14.89 -7.36
N VAL A 105 -15.41 -14.36 -8.56
CA VAL A 105 -14.08 -14.31 -9.21
C VAL A 105 -13.30 -13.06 -8.84
N PHE A 106 -13.93 -11.87 -8.87
CA PHE A 106 -13.21 -10.60 -8.66
C PHE A 106 -12.55 -10.49 -7.28
N PRO A 107 -13.15 -10.93 -6.16
CA PRO A 107 -12.46 -10.89 -4.87
C PRO A 107 -11.14 -11.68 -4.84
N TRP A 108 -11.06 -12.83 -5.54
CA TRP A 108 -9.81 -13.60 -5.65
C TRP A 108 -8.79 -12.91 -6.54
N ILE A 109 -9.23 -12.31 -7.64
CA ILE A 109 -8.35 -11.52 -8.51
C ILE A 109 -7.78 -10.33 -7.71
N ASP A 110 -8.63 -9.58 -7.02
CA ASP A 110 -8.22 -8.45 -6.19
C ASP A 110 -7.25 -8.88 -5.08
N LEU A 111 -7.54 -9.97 -4.36
CA LEU A 111 -6.63 -10.50 -3.34
C LEU A 111 -5.27 -10.87 -3.94
N THR A 112 -5.27 -11.56 -5.08
CA THR A 112 -4.04 -12.05 -5.70
C THR A 112 -3.21 -10.90 -6.25
N VAL A 113 -3.80 -10.03 -7.08
CA VAL A 113 -3.12 -8.96 -7.81
C VAL A 113 -2.72 -7.81 -6.87
N GLN A 114 -3.58 -7.44 -5.92
CA GLN A 114 -3.34 -6.28 -5.05
C GLN A 114 -2.61 -6.65 -3.75
N SER A 115 -2.51 -7.93 -3.39
CA SER A 115 -1.91 -8.35 -2.11
C SER A 115 -0.89 -9.48 -2.27
N ILE A 116 -1.28 -10.66 -2.76
CA ILE A 116 -0.37 -11.83 -2.76
C ILE A 116 0.86 -11.59 -3.64
N ILE A 117 0.68 -11.21 -4.90
CA ILE A 117 1.79 -10.95 -5.84
C ILE A 117 2.75 -9.88 -5.30
N PRO A 118 2.29 -8.67 -4.91
CA PRO A 118 3.21 -7.63 -4.42
C PRO A 118 3.92 -8.05 -3.13
N TYR A 119 3.24 -8.70 -2.18
CA TYR A 119 3.86 -9.11 -0.92
C TYR A 119 4.90 -10.20 -1.13
N THR A 120 4.58 -11.23 -1.91
CA THR A 120 5.54 -12.29 -2.25
C THR A 120 6.75 -11.70 -2.99
N THR A 121 6.53 -10.77 -3.92
CA THR A 121 7.62 -10.09 -4.63
C THR A 121 8.55 -9.36 -3.66
N MET A 122 8.00 -8.58 -2.72
CA MET A 122 8.81 -7.89 -1.71
C MET A 122 9.61 -8.89 -0.87
N VAL A 123 8.97 -9.94 -0.36
CA VAL A 123 9.60 -10.95 0.51
C VAL A 123 10.74 -11.66 -0.22
N VAL A 124 10.51 -12.12 -1.46
CA VAL A 124 11.53 -12.81 -2.26
C VAL A 124 12.73 -11.90 -2.54
N LEU A 125 12.48 -10.67 -2.99
CA LEU A 125 13.55 -9.73 -3.32
C LEU A 125 14.37 -9.34 -2.08
N TYR A 126 13.73 -9.06 -0.95
CA TYR A 126 14.44 -8.73 0.29
C TYR A 126 15.18 -9.92 0.89
N THR A 127 14.62 -11.13 0.80
CA THR A 127 15.32 -12.36 1.18
C THR A 127 16.58 -12.54 0.36
N HIS A 128 16.50 -12.34 -0.96
CA HIS A 128 17.66 -12.41 -1.84
C HIS A 128 18.70 -11.31 -1.53
N ILE A 129 18.25 -10.07 -1.27
CA ILE A 129 19.12 -8.97 -0.83
C ILE A 129 19.86 -9.36 0.47
N TYR A 130 19.15 -9.89 1.45
CA TYR A 130 19.72 -10.30 2.74
C TYR A 130 20.83 -11.33 2.57
N PHE A 131 20.57 -12.41 1.83
CA PHE A 131 21.58 -13.43 1.56
C PHE A 131 22.75 -12.89 0.75
N ARG A 132 22.49 -12.05 -0.27
CA ARG A 132 23.54 -11.45 -1.08
C ARG A 132 24.47 -10.58 -0.22
N MET A 133 23.90 -9.79 0.68
CA MET A 133 24.68 -8.95 1.60
C MET A 133 25.50 -9.77 2.60
N LYS A 134 25.02 -10.94 3.03
CA LYS A 134 25.76 -11.85 3.92
C LYS A 134 26.89 -12.60 3.19
N SER A 135 26.71 -12.93 1.91
CA SER A 135 27.67 -13.69 1.10
C SER A 135 28.87 -12.88 0.60
N LEU A 136 28.84 -11.56 0.70
CA LEU A 136 29.90 -10.68 0.19
C LEU A 136 31.09 -10.65 1.19
N PRO A 137 32.35 -10.87 0.75
CA PRO A 137 33.52 -10.84 1.63
C PRO A 137 33.65 -9.50 2.36
N GLN A 138 34.12 -9.49 3.61
CA GLN A 138 34.29 -8.28 4.41
C GLN A 138 35.18 -7.20 3.74
N ILE A 139 36.07 -7.58 2.83
CA ILE A 139 36.89 -6.62 2.05
C ILE A 139 36.03 -5.82 1.04
N SER A 140 34.92 -6.39 0.57
CA SER A 140 33.87 -5.71 -0.22
C SER A 140 32.79 -5.03 0.65
N SER A 141 32.87 -5.20 1.98
CA SER A 141 32.00 -4.55 2.99
C SER A 141 32.26 -3.05 3.16
N ASN A 142 33.24 -2.48 2.44
CA ASN A 142 33.35 -1.05 2.23
C ASN A 142 32.24 -0.47 1.32
N ARG A 143 31.26 -1.29 0.90
CA ARG A 143 30.01 -0.77 0.33
C ARG A 143 29.30 0.11 1.34
N ASP A 144 28.95 1.30 0.87
CA ASP A 144 28.25 2.39 1.56
C ASP A 144 27.37 1.91 2.75
N PRO A 145 27.83 2.10 4.00
CA PRO A 145 27.06 1.79 5.21
C PRO A 145 25.67 2.43 5.19
N GLN A 146 25.53 3.56 4.50
CA GLN A 146 24.27 4.25 4.30
C GLN A 146 23.30 3.42 3.45
N LEU A 147 23.77 2.76 2.39
CA LEU A 147 22.95 1.90 1.53
C LEU A 147 22.41 0.68 2.28
N LYS A 148 23.25 0.05 3.11
CA LYS A 148 22.83 -1.06 3.99
C LYS A 148 21.72 -0.61 4.93
N LYS A 149 21.91 0.54 5.59
CA LYS A 149 20.93 1.11 6.50
C LYS A 149 19.60 1.40 5.81
N ILE A 150 19.63 2.11 4.68
CA ILE A 150 18.43 2.44 3.89
C ILE A 150 17.68 1.17 3.47
N THR A 151 18.40 0.13 3.06
CA THR A 151 17.81 -1.14 2.62
C THR A 151 17.12 -1.88 3.77
N VAL A 152 17.72 -1.89 4.98
CA VAL A 152 17.09 -2.47 6.18
C VAL A 152 15.85 -1.69 6.59
N VAL A 153 15.88 -0.35 6.58
CA VAL A 153 14.70 0.47 6.88
C VAL A 153 13.57 0.17 5.89
N ALA A 154 13.88 0.11 4.60
CA ALA A 154 12.89 -0.18 3.57
C ALA A 154 12.28 -1.59 3.72
N MET A 155 13.10 -2.59 4.11
CA MET A 155 12.63 -3.94 4.43
C MET A 155 11.66 -3.95 5.62
N LEU A 156 11.99 -3.24 6.70
CA LEU A 156 11.11 -3.12 7.88
C LEU A 156 9.80 -2.40 7.55
N ALA A 157 9.85 -1.36 6.72
CA ALA A 157 8.66 -0.66 6.24
C ALA A 157 7.74 -1.57 5.43
N CYS A 158 8.32 -2.38 4.53
CA CYS A 158 7.54 -3.35 3.76
C CYS A 158 6.94 -4.45 4.66
N ALA A 159 7.67 -4.93 5.67
CA ALA A 159 7.14 -5.90 6.63
C ALA A 159 5.96 -5.32 7.43
N ALA A 160 6.09 -4.09 7.92
CA ALA A 160 5.01 -3.42 8.63
C ALA A 160 3.79 -3.16 7.74
N LEU A 161 4.01 -2.87 6.46
CA LEU A 161 2.95 -2.76 5.45
C LEU A 161 2.20 -4.07 5.25
N ILE A 162 2.91 -5.19 5.08
CA ILE A 162 2.28 -6.51 4.93
C ILE A 162 1.45 -6.83 6.17
N ILE A 163 2.00 -6.62 7.37
CA ILE A 163 1.32 -6.90 8.65
C ILE A 163 0.09 -6.01 8.83
N GLY A 164 0.17 -4.73 8.45
CA GLY A 164 -0.95 -3.80 8.58
C GLY A 164 -2.10 -4.07 7.62
N TRP A 165 -1.81 -4.50 6.40
CA TRP A 165 -2.81 -4.71 5.35
C TRP A 165 -3.38 -6.13 5.32
N LEU A 166 -2.55 -7.15 5.52
CA LEU A 166 -2.94 -8.55 5.31
C LEU A 166 -4.16 -9.00 6.14
N PRO A 167 -4.29 -8.66 7.44
CA PRO A 167 -5.46 -9.03 8.23
C PRO A 167 -6.77 -8.41 7.71
N GLY A 168 -6.71 -7.15 7.23
CA GLY A 168 -7.84 -6.47 6.62
C GLY A 168 -8.30 -7.19 5.35
N ARG A 169 -7.36 -7.61 4.51
CA ARG A 169 -7.65 -8.37 3.28
C ARG A 169 -8.25 -9.75 3.56
N ILE A 170 -7.71 -10.47 4.53
CA ILE A 170 -8.23 -11.80 4.93
C ILE A 170 -9.65 -11.67 5.48
N THR A 171 -9.91 -10.73 6.38
CA THR A 171 -11.25 -10.56 6.95
C THR A 171 -12.27 -10.07 5.92
N PHE A 172 -11.87 -9.22 4.97
CA PHE A 172 -12.71 -8.86 3.83
C PHE A 172 -13.10 -10.10 3.01
N MET A 173 -12.14 -10.98 2.70
CA MET A 173 -12.42 -12.22 1.98
C MET A 173 -13.35 -13.15 2.76
N LEU A 174 -13.09 -13.36 4.05
CA LEU A 174 -13.97 -14.16 4.91
C LEU A 174 -15.39 -13.60 4.98
N SER A 175 -15.53 -12.27 4.90
CA SER A 175 -16.84 -11.63 4.88
C SER A 175 -17.66 -11.92 3.63
N LYS A 176 -16.99 -12.10 2.48
CA LYS A 176 -17.65 -12.46 1.22
C LYS A 176 -18.21 -13.88 1.23
N TYR A 177 -17.67 -14.77 2.05
CA TYR A 177 -18.14 -16.15 2.21
C TYR A 177 -19.07 -16.36 3.41
N GLY A 178 -19.48 -15.28 4.09
CA GLY A 178 -20.41 -15.36 5.23
C GLY A 178 -19.79 -15.85 6.54
N TYR A 179 -18.47 -16.07 6.59
CA TYR A 179 -17.79 -16.48 7.83
C TYR A 179 -17.65 -15.32 8.83
N LEU A 180 -17.66 -14.07 8.35
CA LEU A 180 -17.51 -12.87 9.16
C LEU A 180 -18.46 -11.78 8.68
N SER A 181 -19.15 -11.11 9.60
CA SER A 181 -19.95 -9.94 9.23
C SER A 181 -19.02 -8.75 8.93
N THR A 182 -19.29 -8.01 7.85
CA THR A 182 -18.63 -6.72 7.56
C THR A 182 -18.91 -5.67 8.64
N LYS A 183 -19.91 -5.89 9.49
CA LYS A 183 -20.21 -5.03 10.66
C LYS A 183 -19.49 -5.49 11.94
N SER A 184 -18.74 -6.59 11.90
CA SER A 184 -18.02 -7.10 13.06
C SER A 184 -16.95 -6.10 13.52
N ILE A 185 -16.82 -5.94 14.83
CA ILE A 185 -15.76 -5.15 15.47
C ILE A 185 -14.38 -5.62 14.95
N LEU A 186 -14.21 -6.93 14.77
CA LEU A 186 -12.95 -7.51 14.29
C LEU A 186 -12.59 -7.03 12.88
N HIS A 187 -13.55 -7.03 11.95
CA HIS A 187 -13.34 -6.55 10.59
C HIS A 187 -13.00 -5.05 10.59
N ASN A 188 -13.77 -4.25 11.33
CA ASN A 188 -13.55 -2.81 11.44
C ASN A 188 -12.18 -2.46 12.05
N SER A 189 -11.73 -3.20 13.07
CA SER A 189 -10.41 -3.01 13.68
C SER A 189 -9.27 -3.27 12.70
N PHE A 190 -9.37 -4.32 11.88
CA PHE A 190 -8.33 -4.61 10.87
C PHE A 190 -8.34 -3.64 9.70
N VAL A 191 -9.52 -3.18 9.28
CA VAL A 191 -9.65 -2.09 8.32
C VAL A 191 -9.05 -0.80 8.87
N MET A 192 -9.29 -0.46 10.14
CA MET A 192 -8.67 0.71 10.77
C MET A 192 -7.14 0.58 10.82
N THR A 193 -6.64 -0.61 11.15
CA THR A 193 -5.19 -0.91 11.15
C THR A 193 -4.56 -0.66 9.77
N THR A 194 -5.31 -0.95 8.71
CA THR A 194 -4.88 -0.70 7.32
C THR A 194 -4.67 0.81 7.07
N PHE A 195 -5.58 1.65 7.56
CA PHE A 195 -5.45 3.11 7.43
C PHE A 195 -4.34 3.71 8.31
N CYS A 196 -4.07 3.11 9.47
CA CYS A 196 -2.94 3.49 10.32
C CYS A 196 -1.57 3.22 9.66
N ASN A 197 -1.50 2.41 8.59
CA ASN A 197 -0.25 2.12 7.90
C ASN A 197 0.47 3.37 7.38
N SER A 198 -0.28 4.40 6.97
CA SER A 198 0.29 5.68 6.53
C SER A 198 1.09 6.39 7.64
N CYS A 199 0.74 6.18 8.92
CA CYS A 199 1.44 6.75 10.08
C CYS A 199 2.73 5.98 10.41
N VAL A 200 2.80 4.70 10.03
CA VAL A 200 3.95 3.85 10.29
C VAL A 200 5.15 4.25 9.44
N ASN A 201 4.91 4.75 8.21
CA ASN A 201 5.96 5.16 7.30
C ASN A 201 6.87 6.26 7.89
N PRO A 202 6.39 7.46 8.27
CA PRO A 202 7.22 8.48 8.95
C PRO A 202 7.88 8.00 10.25
N ALA A 203 7.16 7.23 11.08
CA ALA A 203 7.67 6.71 12.34
C ALA A 203 8.88 5.78 12.12
N LEU A 204 8.79 4.87 11.15
CA LEU A 204 9.90 3.98 10.79
C LEU A 204 11.10 4.75 10.23
N TYR A 205 10.87 5.76 9.38
CA TYR A 205 11.97 6.60 8.90
C TYR A 205 12.64 7.39 10.03
N GLY A 206 11.86 7.95 10.97
CA GLY A 206 12.37 8.68 12.12
C GLY A 206 13.13 7.81 13.12
N MET A 207 12.70 6.56 13.33
CA MET A 207 13.36 5.62 14.24
C MET A 207 14.61 4.98 13.63
N CYS A 208 14.55 4.60 12.35
CA CYS A 208 15.56 3.74 11.75
C CYS A 208 16.56 4.47 10.84
N SER A 209 16.30 5.70 10.39
CA SER A 209 17.27 6.50 9.62
C SER A 209 17.95 7.56 10.50
N SER A 210 19.27 7.46 10.67
CA SER A 210 20.04 8.46 11.46
C SER A 210 20.02 9.84 10.84
N ARG A 211 19.90 9.91 9.51
CA ARG A 211 19.82 11.16 8.75
C ARG A 211 18.49 11.85 9.00
N PHE A 212 17.38 11.11 8.92
CA PHE A 212 16.06 11.64 9.30
C PHE A 212 15.98 11.96 10.80
N ARG A 213 16.56 11.16 11.68
CA ARG A 213 16.58 11.46 13.12
C ARG A 213 17.31 12.78 13.43
N ALA A 214 18.38 13.10 12.70
CA ALA A 214 19.08 14.36 12.84
C ALA A 214 18.17 15.54 12.41
N GLU A 215 17.51 15.42 11.26
CA GLU A 215 16.57 16.44 10.77
C GLU A 215 15.34 16.58 11.68
N TYR A 216 14.75 15.47 12.15
CA TYR A 216 13.63 15.50 13.10
C TYR A 216 14.02 16.18 14.41
N LYS A 217 15.23 15.96 14.93
CA LYS A 217 15.74 16.68 16.11
C LYS A 217 15.88 18.18 15.86
N ILE A 218 16.33 18.58 14.67
CA ILE A 218 16.44 20.00 14.30
C ILE A 218 15.06 20.64 14.26
N VAL A 219 14.08 19.99 13.63
CA VAL A 219 12.69 20.45 13.57
C VAL A 219 12.07 20.50 14.96
N PHE A 220 12.22 19.44 15.76
CA PHE A 220 11.66 19.39 17.11
C PHE A 220 12.27 20.45 18.03
N ASN A 221 13.58 20.68 17.96
CA ASN A 221 14.26 21.74 18.71
C ASN A 221 13.88 23.15 18.23
N LYS A 222 13.44 23.31 16.97
CA LYS A 222 12.88 24.57 16.47
C LYS A 222 11.46 24.78 17.01
N VAL A 223 10.62 23.75 16.97
CA VAL A 223 9.24 23.80 17.48
C VAL A 223 9.24 24.02 19.00
N SER A 224 10.12 23.36 19.75
CA SER A 224 10.26 23.56 21.21
C SER A 224 10.86 24.90 21.62
N LYS A 225 11.36 25.70 20.65
CA LYS A 225 11.82 27.08 20.86
C LYS A 225 10.78 28.11 20.40
N LEU A 226 9.74 27.66 19.71
CA LEU A 226 8.62 28.49 19.20
C LEU A 226 7.37 28.38 20.08
N CYS A 227 7.30 27.38 20.97
CA CYS A 227 6.42 27.34 22.14
C CYS A 227 7.18 27.81 23.38
#